data_AF-A0A7S3B460-F1
#
_entry.id   AF-A0A7S3B460-F1
#
_cell.length_a   1.000
_cell.length_b   1.000
_cell.length_c   1.000
_cell.angle_alpha   90.00
_cell.angle_beta   90.00
_cell.angle_gamma   90.00
#
_symmetry.space_group_name_H-M   'P 1'
#
loop_
_entity.id
_entity.type
_entity.pdbx_description
1 polymer ?
#
loop_
_entity_poly.entity_id
_entity_poly.type
_entity_poly.pdbx_seq_one_letter_code
_entity_poly.pdbx_strand_id
1 'polypeptide(L)'
;RPCRRRAPRALDLPAWARRPAASLLTSGDLDALDARMDAAGDEAEALGAGMALLWRDVKVDAPIVAKAALRSKEELTERERARAGRAREYGWPAFWFANIFMNTVPWTPLVLPLVLRVVAREKVIPPQMDVEKDRRLKMLMARRRAAQGGGDD
;
A
#
# COMPACT_ATOMS: atom_id res chain seq x y z
N ARG A 1 30.29 -24.28 -4.05
CA ARG A 1 28.97 -23.89 -3.48
C ARG A 1 28.06 -23.56 -4.65
N PRO A 2 26.92 -24.24 -4.86
CA PRO A 2 26.03 -23.89 -5.95
C PRO A 2 25.39 -22.53 -5.63
N CYS A 3 25.61 -21.54 -6.50
CA CYS A 3 24.89 -20.28 -6.46
C CYS A 3 23.42 -20.58 -6.73
N ARG A 4 22.60 -20.71 -5.67
CA ARG A 4 21.15 -20.60 -5.81
C ARG A 4 20.87 -19.20 -6.34
N ARG A 5 20.68 -19.05 -7.64
CA ARG A 5 20.14 -17.82 -8.22
C ARG A 5 18.74 -17.66 -7.66
N ARG A 6 18.60 -16.80 -6.66
CA ARG A 6 17.30 -16.32 -6.19
C ARG A 6 16.59 -15.73 -7.41
N ALA A 7 15.37 -16.17 -7.68
CA ALA A 7 14.58 -15.58 -8.75
C ALA A 7 14.47 -14.06 -8.48
N PRO A 8 14.66 -13.22 -9.51
CA PRO A 8 14.65 -11.78 -9.29
C PRO A 8 13.28 -11.37 -8.73
N ARG A 9 13.29 -10.76 -7.54
CA ARG A 9 12.07 -10.21 -6.94
C ARG A 9 11.83 -8.84 -7.55
N ALA A 10 10.58 -8.36 -7.52
CA ALA A 10 10.25 -7.02 -8.03
C ALA A 10 11.08 -5.90 -7.38
N LEU A 11 11.56 -6.14 -6.15
CA LEU A 11 12.44 -5.29 -5.35
C LEU A 11 13.87 -5.88 -5.37
N ASP A 12 14.57 -5.76 -6.48
CA ASP A 12 16.00 -6.09 -6.54
C ASP A 12 16.83 -4.84 -6.85
N LEU A 13 17.82 -4.58 -5.99
CA LEU A 13 18.79 -3.51 -6.20
C LEU A 13 19.90 -3.98 -7.15
N PRO A 14 20.33 -3.15 -8.10
CA PRO A 14 21.49 -3.47 -8.93
C PRO A 14 22.74 -3.63 -8.06
N ALA A 15 23.65 -4.53 -8.45
CA ALA A 15 24.80 -4.92 -7.63
C ALA A 15 25.65 -3.74 -7.14
N TRP A 16 25.81 -2.71 -7.97
CA TRP A 16 26.56 -1.49 -7.62
C TRP A 16 25.90 -0.67 -6.50
N ALA A 17 24.58 -0.75 -6.34
CA ALA A 17 23.82 0.00 -5.34
C ALA A 17 23.69 -0.74 -4.00
N ARG A 18 23.99 -2.04 -3.95
CA ARG A 18 23.79 -2.87 -2.75
C ARG A 18 24.67 -2.47 -1.57
N ARG A 19 25.97 -2.24 -1.80
CA ARG A 19 26.89 -1.81 -0.73
C ARG A 19 26.55 -0.40 -0.19
N PRO A 20 26.32 0.61 -1.06
CA PRO A 20 25.82 1.91 -0.59
C PRO A 20 24.51 1.81 0.19
N ALA A 21 23.55 1.01 -0.27
CA ALA A 21 22.28 0.83 0.43
C ALA A 21 22.45 0.15 1.80
N ALA A 22 23.32 -0.87 1.90
CA ALA A 22 23.62 -1.53 3.17
C ALA A 22 24.27 -0.58 4.17
N SER A 23 25.14 0.34 3.73
CA SER A 23 25.75 1.36 4.61
C SER A 23 24.75 2.37 5.18
N LEU A 24 23.54 2.46 4.63
CA LEU A 24 22.47 3.30 5.18
C LEU A 24 21.70 2.60 6.32
N LEU A 25 21.90 1.29 6.50
CA LEU A 25 21.36 0.55 7.63
C LEU A 25 22.31 0.64 8.82
N THR A 26 21.74 0.68 10.03
CA THR A 26 22.51 0.73 11.28
C THR A 26 23.53 -0.42 11.41
N SER A 27 23.24 -1.58 10.80
CA SER A 27 24.13 -2.74 10.79
C SER A 27 25.23 -2.68 9.74
N GLY A 28 25.07 -1.91 8.65
CA GLY A 28 26.02 -1.88 7.54
C GLY A 28 26.09 -3.15 6.66
N ASP A 29 25.40 -4.23 7.04
CA ASP A 29 25.58 -5.55 6.46
C ASP A 29 24.61 -5.88 5.32
N LEU A 30 25.09 -6.65 4.35
CA LEU A 30 24.30 -7.08 3.18
C LEU A 30 23.15 -8.02 3.54
N ASP A 31 23.32 -8.87 4.56
CA ASP A 31 22.25 -9.80 4.99
C ASP A 31 21.07 -9.05 5.62
N ALA A 32 21.36 -7.97 6.37
CA ALA A 32 20.32 -7.10 6.91
C ALA A 32 19.60 -6.31 5.81
N LEU A 33 20.31 -5.93 4.75
CA LEU A 33 19.71 -5.33 3.56
C LEU A 33 18.79 -6.32 2.85
N ASP A 34 19.23 -7.56 2.65
CA ASP A 34 18.41 -8.60 2.02
C ASP A 34 17.14 -8.88 2.82
N ALA A 35 17.25 -9.00 4.15
CA ALA A 35 16.08 -9.17 5.01
C ALA A 35 15.12 -7.98 4.93
N ARG A 36 15.64 -6.73 4.86
CA ARG A 36 14.80 -5.54 4.71
C ARG A 36 14.12 -5.47 3.34
N MET A 37 14.83 -5.82 2.28
CA MET A 37 14.32 -5.90 0.92
C MET A 37 13.25 -6.98 0.78
N ASP A 38 13.43 -8.11 1.44
CA ASP A 38 12.43 -9.19 1.50
C ASP A 38 11.17 -8.75 2.23
N ALA A 39 11.31 -8.14 3.41
CA ALA A 39 10.17 -7.59 4.15
C ALA A 39 9.45 -6.49 3.35
N ALA A 40 10.20 -5.64 2.63
CA ALA A 40 9.63 -4.66 1.73
C ALA A 40 8.87 -5.31 0.56
N GLY A 41 9.31 -6.47 0.07
CA GLY A 41 8.58 -7.24 -0.93
C GLY A 41 7.19 -7.64 -0.46
N ASP A 42 7.11 -8.24 0.74
CA ASP A 42 5.84 -8.66 1.34
C ASP A 42 4.93 -7.46 1.65
N GLU A 43 5.51 -6.35 2.13
CA GLU A 43 4.79 -5.09 2.34
C GLU A 43 4.26 -4.52 1.01
N ALA A 44 5.05 -4.55 -0.07
CA ALA A 44 4.65 -4.04 -1.37
C ALA A 44 3.44 -4.80 -1.93
N GLU A 45 3.38 -6.12 -1.72
CA GLU A 45 2.21 -6.92 -2.09
C GLU A 45 0.95 -6.52 -1.30
N ALA A 46 1.08 -6.33 0.02
CA ALA A 46 -0.02 -5.88 0.86
C ALA A 46 -0.53 -4.50 0.44
N LEU A 47 0.39 -3.58 0.12
CA LEU A 47 0.05 -2.27 -0.42
C LEU A 47 -0.64 -2.37 -1.79
N GLY A 48 -0.21 -3.27 -2.67
CA GLY A 48 -0.87 -3.53 -3.95
C GLY A 48 -2.31 -4.02 -3.79
N ALA A 49 -2.56 -4.93 -2.84
CA ALA A 49 -3.90 -5.40 -2.54
C ALA A 49 -4.78 -4.29 -1.92
N GLY A 50 -4.23 -3.49 -1.02
CA GLY A 50 -4.90 -2.31 -0.47
C GLY A 50 -5.24 -1.29 -1.55
N MET A 51 -4.32 -1.03 -2.48
CA MET A 51 -4.52 -0.11 -3.59
C MET A 51 -5.65 -0.58 -4.53
N ALA A 52 -5.78 -1.89 -4.76
CA ALA A 52 -6.88 -2.44 -5.54
C ALA A 52 -8.25 -2.22 -4.85
N LEU A 53 -8.31 -2.38 -3.52
CA LEU A 53 -9.51 -2.07 -2.74
C LEU A 53 -9.82 -0.57 -2.77
N LEU A 54 -8.80 0.27 -2.58
CA LEU A 54 -8.93 1.72 -2.65
C LEU A 54 -9.51 2.16 -4.01
N TRP A 55 -8.95 1.66 -5.11
CA TRP A 55 -9.40 1.98 -6.45
C TRP A 55 -10.84 1.53 -6.71
N ARG A 56 -11.21 0.35 -6.20
CA ARG A 56 -12.60 -0.13 -6.24
C ARG A 56 -13.53 0.81 -5.48
N ASP A 57 -13.19 1.19 -4.25
CA ASP A 57 -14.00 2.07 -3.42
C ASP A 57 -14.16 3.45 -4.08
N VAL A 58 -13.07 4.04 -4.60
CA VAL A 58 -13.10 5.30 -5.34
C VAL A 58 -14.02 5.23 -6.55
N LYS A 59 -13.95 4.15 -7.35
CA LYS A 59 -14.83 3.98 -8.52
C LYS A 59 -16.31 3.92 -8.16
N VAL A 60 -16.65 3.28 -7.04
CA VAL A 60 -18.03 3.17 -6.59
C VAL A 60 -18.52 4.48 -5.95
N ASP A 61 -17.65 5.17 -5.24
CA ASP A 61 -18.01 6.35 -4.45
C ASP A 61 -17.99 7.64 -5.28
N ALA A 62 -17.13 7.72 -6.32
CA ALA A 62 -16.98 8.93 -7.15
C ALA A 62 -18.30 9.42 -7.78
N PRO A 63 -19.17 8.57 -8.35
CA PRO A 63 -20.46 9.02 -8.86
C PRO A 63 -21.37 9.62 -7.77
N ILE A 64 -21.33 9.06 -6.56
CA ILE A 64 -22.15 9.53 -5.43
C ILE A 64 -21.63 10.88 -4.92
N VAL A 65 -20.30 11.02 -4.82
CA VAL A 65 -19.66 12.30 -4.47
C VAL A 65 -19.92 13.36 -5.53
N ALA A 66 -19.84 12.99 -6.82
CA ALA A 66 -20.15 13.89 -7.93
C ALA A 66 -21.62 14.32 -7.90
N LYS A 67 -22.56 13.40 -7.66
CA LYS A 67 -23.99 13.71 -7.46
C LYS A 67 -24.17 14.68 -6.30
N ALA A 68 -23.52 14.43 -5.16
CA ALA A 68 -23.55 15.31 -3.99
C ALA A 68 -22.93 16.69 -4.20
N ALA A 69 -21.97 16.82 -5.11
CA ALA A 69 -21.26 18.08 -5.38
C ALA A 69 -21.90 18.90 -6.52
N LEU A 70 -22.36 18.24 -7.58
CA LEU A 70 -22.81 18.88 -8.83
C LEU A 70 -24.33 18.95 -8.96
N ARG A 71 -25.07 18.07 -8.28
CA ARG A 71 -26.53 17.99 -8.35
C ARG A 71 -27.15 18.14 -6.98
N SER A 72 -26.94 19.30 -6.36
CA SER A 72 -27.48 19.64 -5.03
C SER A 72 -29.00 19.55 -4.91
N LYS A 73 -29.72 19.56 -6.04
CA LYS A 73 -31.19 19.41 -6.11
C LYS A 73 -31.67 17.96 -6.15
N GLU A 74 -30.78 16.99 -6.35
CA GLU A 74 -31.14 15.57 -6.40
C GLU A 74 -31.05 15.00 -4.98
N GLU A 75 -32.18 14.57 -4.40
CA GLU A 75 -32.19 14.05 -3.04
C GLU A 75 -31.34 12.78 -2.94
N LEU A 76 -30.26 12.87 -2.17
CA LEU A 76 -29.47 11.71 -1.77
C LEU A 76 -30.20 10.96 -0.67
N THR A 77 -30.28 9.65 -0.80
CA THR A 77 -30.69 8.78 0.30
C THR A 77 -29.73 8.96 1.49
N GLU A 78 -30.20 8.67 2.70
CA GLU A 78 -29.35 8.76 3.91
C GLU A 78 -28.08 7.91 3.79
N ARG A 79 -28.20 6.74 3.15
CA ARG A 79 -27.07 5.84 2.87
C ARG A 79 -26.05 6.45 1.91
N GLU A 80 -26.51 7.10 0.83
CA GLU A 80 -25.64 7.79 -0.12
C GLU A 80 -24.95 8.99 0.52
N ARG A 81 -25.66 9.76 1.37
CA ARG A 81 -25.08 10.89 2.09
C ARG A 81 -23.98 10.45 3.06
N ALA A 82 -24.22 9.40 3.84
CA ALA A 82 -23.21 8.83 4.73
C ALA A 82 -21.99 8.33 3.95
N ARG A 83 -22.21 7.74 2.77
CA ARG A 83 -21.15 7.25 1.88
C ARG A 83 -20.34 8.38 1.24
N ALA A 84 -21.00 9.44 0.79
CA ALA A 84 -20.33 10.63 0.26
C ALA A 84 -19.52 11.38 1.34
N GLY A 85 -20.04 11.46 2.57
CA GLY A 85 -19.32 12.05 3.70
C GLY A 85 -18.02 11.32 4.00
N ARG A 86 -18.11 9.99 4.09
CA ARG A 86 -16.96 9.09 4.18
C ARG A 86 -15.98 9.29 3.02
N ALA A 87 -16.46 9.28 1.78
CA ALA A 87 -15.62 9.46 0.58
C ALA A 87 -14.90 10.82 0.53
N ARG A 88 -15.50 11.87 1.07
CA ARG A 88 -14.84 13.17 1.23
C ARG A 88 -13.73 13.14 2.29
N GLU A 89 -13.96 12.43 3.39
CA GLU A 89 -12.99 12.31 4.49
C GLU A 89 -11.70 11.61 4.05
N TYR A 90 -11.81 10.46 3.38
CA TYR A 90 -10.65 9.70 2.91
C TYR A 90 -10.17 10.05 1.49
N GLY A 91 -10.89 10.91 0.75
CA GLY A 91 -10.52 11.27 -0.62
C GLY A 91 -9.13 11.92 -0.71
N TRP A 92 -8.77 12.78 0.25
CA TRP A 92 -7.47 13.42 0.27
C TRP A 92 -6.31 12.45 0.61
N PRO A 93 -6.40 11.64 1.68
CA PRO A 93 -5.44 10.57 1.93
C PRO A 93 -5.32 9.59 0.75
N ALA A 94 -6.44 9.21 0.14
CA ALA A 94 -6.47 8.33 -1.03
C ALA A 94 -5.68 8.92 -2.21
N PHE A 95 -5.85 10.21 -2.48
CA PHE A 95 -5.13 10.90 -3.54
C PHE A 95 -3.61 10.89 -3.30
N TRP A 96 -3.16 11.27 -2.10
CA TRP A 96 -1.73 11.29 -1.79
C TRP A 96 -1.11 9.90 -1.78
N PHE A 97 -1.80 8.93 -1.18
CA PHE A 97 -1.36 7.54 -1.19
C PHE A 97 -1.17 7.02 -2.61
N ALA A 98 -2.18 7.22 -3.47
CA ALA A 98 -2.15 6.77 -4.85
C ALA A 98 -0.99 7.40 -5.62
N ASN A 99 -0.72 8.69 -5.42
CA ASN A 99 0.41 9.36 -6.05
C ASN A 99 1.75 8.78 -5.59
N ILE A 100 1.94 8.58 -4.28
CA ILE A 100 3.17 7.97 -3.76
C ILE A 100 3.32 6.57 -4.32
N PHE A 101 2.27 5.74 -4.23
CA PHE A 101 2.29 4.35 -4.69
C PHE A 101 2.63 4.26 -6.18
N MET A 102 1.91 4.96 -7.06
CA MET A 102 2.14 4.89 -8.51
C MET A 102 3.55 5.35 -8.93
N ASN A 103 4.16 6.29 -8.20
CA ASN A 103 5.50 6.78 -8.51
C ASN A 103 6.62 5.98 -7.85
N THR A 104 6.30 5.11 -6.88
CA THR A 104 7.31 4.42 -6.08
C THR A 104 7.16 2.91 -6.09
N VAL A 105 6.13 2.32 -6.70
CA VAL A 105 6.02 0.86 -6.84
C VAL A 105 7.25 0.30 -7.57
N PRO A 106 7.84 -0.81 -7.09
CA PRO A 106 7.49 -1.57 -5.88
C PRO A 106 8.15 -1.06 -4.58
N TRP A 107 9.00 -0.04 -4.65
CA TRP A 107 9.71 0.64 -3.56
C TRP A 107 8.85 1.44 -2.57
N THR A 108 7.52 1.46 -2.73
CA THR A 108 6.60 2.19 -1.84
C THR A 108 6.84 1.92 -0.34
N PRO A 109 7.08 0.68 0.13
CA PRO A 109 7.32 0.41 1.55
C PRO A 109 8.63 1.02 2.10
N LEU A 110 9.56 1.39 1.21
CA LEU A 110 10.81 2.05 1.57
C LEU A 110 10.65 3.57 1.56
N VAL A 111 9.88 4.11 0.61
CA VAL A 111 9.66 5.56 0.48
C VAL A 111 8.60 6.07 1.46
N LEU A 112 7.53 5.31 1.69
CA LEU A 112 6.40 5.73 2.52
C LEU A 112 6.82 6.12 3.96
N PRO A 113 7.68 5.36 4.68
CA PRO A 113 8.16 5.77 6.00
C PRO A 113 8.89 7.11 6.00
N LEU A 114 9.58 7.47 4.90
CA LEU A 114 10.27 8.76 4.78
C LEU A 114 9.25 9.91 4.64
N VAL A 115 8.21 9.71 3.83
CA VAL A 115 7.11 10.69 3.68
C VAL A 115 6.42 10.91 5.03
N LEU A 116 6.19 9.84 5.79
CA LEU A 116 5.51 9.89 7.09
C LEU A 116 6.33 10.57 8.20
N ARG A 117 7.63 10.83 7.99
CA ARG A 117 8.42 11.69 8.90
C ARG A 117 8.07 13.16 8.76
N VAL A 118 7.52 13.57 7.61
CA VAL A 118 7.25 14.96 7.27
C VAL A 118 5.75 15.25 7.26
N VAL A 119 4.93 14.25 6.94
CA VAL A 119 3.48 14.39 6.81
C VAL A 119 2.78 13.40 7.75
N ALA A 120 1.77 13.90 8.47
CA ALA A 120 0.96 13.07 9.36
C ALA A 120 0.30 11.90 8.61
N ARG A 121 0.30 10.72 9.24
CA ARG A 121 -0.20 9.46 8.66
C ARG A 121 -1.64 9.58 8.17
N GLU A 122 -2.49 10.26 8.91
CA GLU A 122 -3.92 10.42 8.61
C GLU A 122 -4.17 11.24 7.34
N LYS A 123 -3.17 12.00 6.87
CA LYS A 123 -3.25 12.79 5.63
C LYS A 123 -2.76 12.04 4.41
N VAL A 124 -2.08 10.91 4.60
CA VAL A 124 -1.40 10.16 3.53
C VAL A 124 -1.92 8.74 3.41
N ILE A 125 -2.24 8.06 4.51
CA ILE A 125 -2.66 6.65 4.50
C ILE A 125 -4.18 6.59 4.71
N PRO A 126 -4.96 6.21 3.68
CA PRO A 126 -6.39 6.02 3.83
C PRO A 126 -6.68 4.71 4.60
N PRO A 127 -7.87 4.57 5.24
CA PRO A 127 -8.20 3.40 6.06
C PRO A 127 -8.09 2.06 5.32
N GLN A 128 -8.31 2.04 4.00
CA GLN A 128 -8.22 0.86 3.14
C GLN A 128 -6.81 0.26 3.05
N MET A 129 -5.79 1.03 3.44
CA MET A 129 -4.38 0.60 3.45
C MET A 129 -3.93 0.10 4.81
N ASP A 130 -4.77 0.23 5.84
CA ASP A 130 -4.45 -0.18 7.20
C ASP A 130 -5.04 -1.57 7.46
N VAL A 131 -4.16 -2.59 7.50
CA VAL A 131 -4.56 -4.00 7.69
C VAL A 131 -5.29 -4.21 9.02
N GLU A 132 -5.01 -3.40 10.04
CA GLU A 132 -5.69 -3.50 11.33
C GLU A 132 -7.10 -2.93 11.27
N LYS A 133 -7.30 -1.88 10.47
CA LYS A 133 -8.58 -1.16 10.37
C LYS A 133 -9.51 -1.72 9.28
N ASP A 134 -8.99 -2.23 8.16
CA ASP A 134 -9.81 -2.80 7.08
C ASP A 134 -9.86 -4.33 7.14
N ARG A 135 -11.03 -4.85 7.56
CA ARG A 135 -11.31 -6.30 7.63
C ARG A 135 -11.12 -7.01 6.27
N ARG A 136 -11.42 -6.36 5.14
CA ARG A 136 -11.30 -6.94 3.80
C ARG A 136 -9.84 -7.18 3.46
N LEU A 137 -9.00 -6.18 3.73
CA LEU A 137 -7.55 -6.30 3.54
C LEU A 137 -6.97 -7.37 4.46
N LYS A 138 -7.38 -7.39 5.73
CA LYS A 138 -6.98 -8.43 6.70
C LYS A 138 -7.29 -9.84 6.21
N MET A 139 -8.50 -10.07 5.68
CA MET A 139 -8.89 -11.38 5.13
C MET A 139 -8.09 -11.75 3.86
N LEU A 140 -7.82 -10.80 2.97
CA LEU A 140 -7.00 -11.03 1.78
C LEU A 140 -5.58 -11.45 2.15
N MET A 141 -4.97 -10.74 3.11
CA MET A 141 -3.63 -11.06 3.60
C MET A 141 -3.57 -12.41 4.30
N ALA A 142 -4.58 -12.74 5.12
CA ALA A 142 -4.67 -14.05 5.77
C ALA A 142 -4.74 -15.21 4.76
N ARG A 143 -5.56 -15.08 3.71
CA ARG A 143 -5.67 -16.09 2.64
C ARG A 143 -4.36 -16.26 1.87
N ARG A 144 -3.67 -15.16 1.56
CA ARG A 144 -2.36 -15.23 0.87
C ARG A 144 -1.30 -15.92 1.71
N ARG A 145 -1.21 -15.60 3.01
CA ARG A 145 -0.28 -16.27 3.93
C ARG A 145 -0.55 -17.77 4.01
N ALA A 146 -1.82 -18.17 4.07
CA ALA A 146 -2.21 -19.58 4.05
C ALA A 146 -1.80 -20.29 2.74
N ALA A 147 -1.93 -19.61 1.59
CA ALA A 147 -1.51 -20.15 0.30
C ALA A 147 0.02 -20.26 0.16
N GLN A 148 0.78 -19.37 0.80
CA GLN A 148 2.25 -19.41 0.82
C GLN A 148 2.81 -20.47 1.79
N GLY A 149 2.08 -20.78 2.87
CA GLY A 149 2.47 -21.80 3.85
C GLY A 149 2.01 -23.22 3.54
N GLY A 150 1.16 -23.43 2.53
CA GLY A 150 0.62 -24.74 2.13
C GLY A 150 1.36 -25.41 0.97
N GLY A 151 2.61 -25.01 0.70
CA GLY A 151 3.44 -25.54 -0.40
C GLY A 151 4.56 -26.49 0.04
N ASP A 152 4.61 -26.87 1.32
CA ASP A 152 5.68 -27.67 1.93
C ASP A 152 5.18 -29.03 2.50
N ASP A 153 4.06 -29.56 2.00
CA ASP A 153 3.60 -30.94 2.28
C ASP A 153 3.60 -31.81 1.01
#